data_AF-A0A327H1L6-F1
#
_entry.id   AF-A0A327H1L6-F1
#
_cell.length_a   1.000
_cell.length_b   1.000
_cell.length_c   1.000
_cell.angle_alpha   90.00
_cell.angle_beta   90.00
_cell.angle_gamma   90.00
#
_symmetry.space_group_name_H-M   'P 1'
#
loop_
_entity.id
_entity.type
_entity.pdbx_description
1 polymer ?
#
loop_
_entity_poly.entity_id
_entity_poly.type
_entity_poly.pdbx_seq_one_letter_code
_entity_poly.pdbx_strand_id
1 'polypeptide(L)'
;MGFDIHILGTSSARPTGLRQVSGSLVVCDDGVAIVDAGEGFQSRFAVQRRRMKQFSDSQIKVGRVDVLCLTHGHLDHTWGVLPWLHTLSLDKRDKPLLVIGPTSGEVLDSLLSNSKLPEGISNSDLIIQWRSWHQLGGTSKQLGFPVRWVLGDIENDRWVELLPDSNSVLELEKMPQPKGWSENKIKPLATNHTVPSCGWHFSSKGKKGKFDRLRAAELKLTETQRAGLAKGEDQTLADGKMLSASEFRGPDSGVLSVVLSGDTSEMSKGITSMENCNVLVHESTFLEEWSEHAKNYLHSTASGAARTALSSGAKHLVLTHFGARIKGTEDMLSQAKQQLVDSQVALSAASDGDRIQVSDSGKITHHYWGEEGWFN
;
A
#
# COMPACT_ATOMS: atom_id res chain seq x y z
N MET A 1 1.72 15.08 -6.76
CA MET A 1 1.82 14.64 -5.35
C MET A 1 2.37 13.23 -5.42
N GLY A 2 3.33 12.87 -4.55
CA GLY A 2 3.82 11.49 -4.52
C GLY A 2 2.82 10.58 -3.78
N PHE A 3 3.30 9.85 -2.77
CA PHE A 3 2.45 9.00 -1.93
C PHE A 3 2.20 9.63 -0.55
N ASP A 4 1.01 9.47 0.00
CA ASP A 4 0.67 9.81 1.38
C ASP A 4 0.04 8.59 2.04
N ILE A 5 0.77 7.98 2.97
CA ILE A 5 0.43 6.71 3.62
C ILE A 5 -0.19 7.05 4.97
N HIS A 6 -1.47 6.75 5.18
CA HIS A 6 -2.15 6.94 6.45
C HIS A 6 -2.21 5.61 7.20
N ILE A 7 -1.67 5.56 8.41
CA ILE A 7 -1.72 4.36 9.26
C ILE A 7 -2.90 4.51 10.21
N LEU A 8 -3.91 3.67 10.09
CA LEU A 8 -5.11 3.76 10.93
C LEU A 8 -5.12 2.78 12.10
N GLY A 9 -4.26 1.77 12.08
CA GLY A 9 -4.12 0.81 13.16
C GLY A 9 -2.74 0.21 13.17
N THR A 10 -2.18 0.07 14.35
CA THR A 10 -0.80 -0.37 14.60
C THR A 10 -0.70 -1.57 15.54
N SER A 11 -1.82 -2.17 15.96
CA SER A 11 -1.88 -3.30 16.87
C SER A 11 -1.91 -4.63 16.12
N SER A 12 -1.15 -5.61 16.61
CA SER A 12 -1.22 -6.99 16.14
C SER A 12 -2.34 -7.80 16.82
N ALA A 13 -3.01 -8.66 16.05
CA ALA A 13 -4.02 -9.67 16.42
C ALA A 13 -5.32 -9.15 17.03
N ARG A 14 -5.28 -8.08 17.83
CA ARG A 14 -6.45 -7.52 18.53
C ARG A 14 -6.24 -6.05 18.87
N PRO A 15 -7.32 -5.25 19.01
CA PRO A 15 -7.18 -3.89 19.50
C PRO A 15 -6.74 -3.88 20.96
N THR A 16 -6.11 -2.77 21.36
CA THR A 16 -5.76 -2.45 22.74
C THR A 16 -6.39 -1.11 23.13
N GLY A 17 -6.22 -0.69 24.38
CA GLY A 17 -6.64 0.66 24.79
C GLY A 17 -5.91 1.79 24.06
N LEU A 18 -4.78 1.51 23.40
CA LEU A 18 -3.93 2.50 22.74
C LEU A 18 -3.90 2.37 21.22
N ARG A 19 -4.06 1.14 20.69
CA ARG A 19 -3.82 0.80 19.29
C ARG A 19 -4.95 -0.02 18.72
N GLN A 20 -5.29 0.26 17.48
CA GLN A 20 -6.31 -0.41 16.69
C GLN A 20 -5.66 -1.44 15.76
N VAL A 21 -6.42 -2.42 15.31
CA VAL A 21 -5.93 -3.44 14.38
C VAL A 21 -5.71 -2.89 12.97
N SER A 22 -4.92 -3.62 12.18
CA SER A 22 -4.41 -3.28 10.86
C SER A 22 -5.44 -2.62 9.93
N GLY A 23 -4.97 -1.57 9.27
CA GLY A 23 -5.71 -0.88 8.23
C GLY A 23 -5.04 0.44 7.88
N SER A 24 -4.77 0.64 6.60
CA SER A 24 -3.99 1.77 6.10
C SER A 24 -4.56 2.30 4.79
N LEU A 25 -4.21 3.55 4.44
CA LEU A 25 -4.54 4.15 3.16
C LEU A 25 -3.26 4.54 2.46
N VAL A 26 -3.19 4.32 1.15
CA VAL A 26 -2.16 4.90 0.30
C VAL A 26 -2.85 5.84 -0.69
N VAL A 27 -2.63 7.14 -0.51
CA VAL A 27 -3.20 8.20 -1.34
C VAL A 27 -2.14 8.64 -2.36
N CYS A 28 -2.54 8.75 -3.62
CA CYS A 28 -1.68 9.22 -4.71
C CYS A 28 -2.47 10.06 -5.72
N ASP A 29 -1.76 10.57 -6.74
CA ASP A 29 -2.36 11.38 -7.82
C ASP A 29 -3.49 10.63 -8.56
N ASP A 30 -3.42 9.29 -8.72
CA ASP A 30 -4.44 8.49 -9.41
C ASP A 30 -5.68 8.24 -8.54
N GLY A 31 -5.50 7.93 -7.26
CA GLY A 31 -6.59 7.52 -6.38
C GLY A 31 -6.15 7.16 -4.97
N VAL A 32 -7.04 6.43 -4.27
CA VAL A 32 -6.82 5.93 -2.92
C VAL A 32 -6.91 4.41 -2.93
N ALA A 33 -5.86 3.76 -2.45
CA ALA A 33 -5.85 2.35 -2.13
C ALA A 33 -6.00 2.16 -0.62
N ILE A 34 -6.81 1.19 -0.21
CA ILE A 34 -6.86 0.71 1.17
C ILE A 34 -5.97 -0.52 1.27
N VAL A 35 -5.16 -0.63 2.32
CA VAL A 35 -4.38 -1.83 2.63
C VAL A 35 -4.84 -2.35 3.98
N ASP A 36 -5.49 -3.52 3.95
CA ASP A 36 -6.23 -4.12 5.05
C ASP A 36 -7.36 -3.25 5.64
N ALA A 37 -8.34 -3.92 6.22
CA ALA A 37 -9.45 -3.30 6.91
C ALA A 37 -9.89 -4.21 8.06
N GLY A 38 -9.08 -4.24 9.11
CA GLY A 38 -9.40 -4.93 10.37
C GLY A 38 -10.64 -4.36 11.06
N GLU A 39 -11.16 -5.09 12.05
CA GLU A 39 -12.35 -4.70 12.81
C GLU A 39 -12.34 -3.21 13.20
N GLY A 40 -13.46 -2.50 12.99
CA GLY A 40 -13.60 -1.07 13.31
C GLY A 40 -13.05 -0.11 12.24
N PHE A 41 -12.55 -0.60 11.11
CA PHE A 41 -11.95 0.22 10.03
C PHE A 41 -12.85 1.39 9.58
N GLN A 42 -14.16 1.16 9.40
CA GLN A 42 -15.10 2.22 8.99
C GLN A 42 -15.06 3.47 9.88
N SER A 43 -14.94 3.27 11.19
CA SER A 43 -14.90 4.36 12.18
C SER A 43 -13.56 5.11 12.09
N ARG A 44 -12.46 4.38 11.98
CA ARG A 44 -11.11 4.96 11.84
C ARG A 44 -10.96 5.72 10.53
N PHE A 45 -11.49 5.18 9.44
CA PHE A 45 -11.55 5.84 8.14
C PHE A 45 -12.35 7.16 8.22
N ALA A 46 -13.52 7.16 8.85
CA ALA A 46 -14.32 8.36 9.05
C ALA A 46 -13.59 9.42 9.90
N VAL A 47 -12.94 9.00 11.00
CA VAL A 47 -12.13 9.87 11.85
C VAL A 47 -10.96 10.47 11.06
N GLN A 48 -10.20 9.66 10.32
CA GLN A 48 -9.06 10.15 9.54
C GLN A 48 -9.50 11.17 8.49
N ARG A 49 -10.61 10.92 7.79
CA ARG A 49 -11.19 11.88 6.84
C ARG A 49 -11.54 13.21 7.49
N ARG A 50 -12.13 13.18 8.69
CA ARG A 50 -12.43 14.39 9.47
C ARG A 50 -11.15 15.13 9.84
N ARG A 51 -10.11 14.42 10.32
CA ARG A 51 -8.80 14.99 10.64
C ARG A 51 -8.20 15.69 9.43
N MET A 52 -8.20 15.03 8.27
CA MET A 52 -7.66 15.61 7.02
C MET A 52 -8.40 16.89 6.63
N LYS A 53 -9.73 16.90 6.72
CA LYS A 53 -10.54 18.09 6.43
C LYS A 53 -10.24 19.26 7.38
N GLN A 54 -9.88 18.99 8.63
CA GLN A 54 -9.70 20.01 9.66
C GLN A 54 -8.26 20.52 9.74
N PHE A 55 -7.27 19.66 9.53
CA PHE A 55 -5.85 19.93 9.81
C PHE A 55 -4.94 19.78 8.58
N SER A 56 -5.49 19.59 7.38
CA SER A 56 -4.72 19.52 6.13
C SER A 56 -5.44 20.25 5.00
N ASP A 57 -4.67 20.80 4.06
CA ASP A 57 -5.19 21.36 2.81
C ASP A 57 -5.69 20.28 1.84
N SER A 58 -5.45 19.01 2.14
CA SER A 58 -5.85 17.87 1.33
C SER A 58 -6.97 17.06 1.98
N GLN A 59 -7.78 16.39 1.16
CA GLN A 59 -8.93 15.61 1.63
C GLN A 59 -8.90 14.20 1.06
N ILE A 60 -9.23 13.24 1.91
CA ILE A 60 -9.49 11.85 1.50
C ILE A 60 -10.94 11.77 1.01
N LYS A 61 -11.10 11.68 -0.30
CA LYS A 61 -12.40 11.59 -0.98
C LYS A 61 -12.80 10.12 -1.12
N VAL A 62 -13.94 9.73 -0.53
CA VAL A 62 -14.46 8.35 -0.59
C VAL A 62 -14.67 7.87 -2.02
N GLY A 63 -15.19 8.73 -2.89
CA GLY A 63 -15.35 8.45 -4.33
C GLY A 63 -14.03 8.38 -5.11
N ARG A 64 -12.87 8.42 -4.46
CA ARG A 64 -11.56 8.12 -5.04
C ARG A 64 -10.92 6.86 -4.45
N VAL A 65 -11.61 6.16 -3.55
CA VAL A 65 -11.17 4.85 -3.09
C VAL A 65 -11.46 3.86 -4.20
N ASP A 66 -10.41 3.36 -4.85
CA ASP A 66 -10.54 2.56 -6.08
C ASP A 66 -10.23 1.08 -5.84
N VAL A 67 -9.46 0.77 -4.79
CA VAL A 67 -9.04 -0.59 -4.47
C VAL A 67 -8.90 -0.81 -2.97
N LEU A 68 -9.27 -2.01 -2.53
CA LEU A 68 -8.96 -2.61 -1.24
C LEU A 68 -8.00 -3.78 -1.49
N CYS A 69 -6.79 -3.66 -0.97
CA CYS A 69 -5.72 -4.64 -1.03
C CYS A 69 -5.64 -5.36 0.32
N LEU A 70 -5.99 -6.64 0.37
CA LEU A 70 -5.84 -7.48 1.57
C LEU A 70 -4.48 -8.16 1.54
N THR A 71 -3.70 -8.03 2.61
CA THR A 71 -2.38 -8.65 2.72
C THR A 71 -2.48 -10.15 2.96
N HIS A 72 -3.47 -10.59 3.73
CA HIS A 72 -3.76 -11.99 4.01
C HIS A 72 -5.13 -12.13 4.71
N GLY A 73 -5.43 -13.33 5.18
CA GLY A 73 -6.74 -13.73 5.68
C GLY A 73 -7.01 -13.60 7.18
N HIS A 74 -6.09 -13.12 8.03
CA HIS A 74 -6.42 -13.00 9.45
C HIS A 74 -7.44 -11.91 9.75
N LEU A 75 -8.27 -12.12 10.77
CA LEU A 75 -9.46 -11.31 11.03
C LEU A 75 -9.13 -9.87 11.48
N ASP A 76 -7.98 -9.67 12.13
CA ASP A 76 -7.47 -8.36 12.46
C ASP A 76 -7.03 -7.55 11.23
N HIS A 77 -7.01 -8.15 10.04
CA HIS A 77 -6.80 -7.48 8.75
C HIS A 77 -8.06 -7.41 7.89
N THR A 78 -9.07 -8.25 8.13
CA THR A 78 -10.21 -8.44 7.20
C THR A 78 -11.58 -8.15 7.79
N TRP A 79 -11.75 -8.21 9.11
CA TRP A 79 -13.09 -8.27 9.71
C TRP A 79 -13.89 -6.96 9.61
N GLY A 80 -13.21 -5.84 9.34
CA GLY A 80 -13.82 -4.55 9.07
C GLY A 80 -14.31 -4.36 7.62
N VAL A 81 -13.98 -5.27 6.70
CA VAL A 81 -14.30 -5.13 5.26
C VAL A 81 -15.80 -5.06 5.03
N LEU A 82 -16.57 -6.08 5.44
CA LEU A 82 -18.00 -6.15 5.14
C LEU A 82 -18.79 -4.97 5.73
N PRO A 83 -18.64 -4.61 7.03
CA PRO A 83 -19.28 -3.42 7.57
C PRO A 83 -18.92 -2.14 6.80
N TRP A 84 -17.65 -1.98 6.41
CA TRP A 84 -17.20 -0.82 5.65
C TRP A 84 -17.79 -0.76 4.23
N LEU A 85 -17.92 -1.90 3.54
CA LEU A 85 -18.62 -1.96 2.24
C LEU A 85 -20.07 -1.50 2.36
N HIS A 86 -20.77 -1.90 3.43
CA HIS A 86 -22.12 -1.40 3.70
C HIS A 86 -22.14 0.10 4.02
N THR A 87 -21.12 0.65 4.70
CA THR A 87 -20.98 2.11 4.85
C THR A 87 -20.87 2.80 3.49
N LEU A 88 -20.04 2.26 2.58
CA LEU A 88 -19.89 2.82 1.22
C LEU A 88 -21.20 2.77 0.43
N SER A 89 -22.00 1.71 0.60
CA SER A 89 -23.34 1.58 0.03
C SER A 89 -24.28 2.67 0.56
N LEU A 90 -24.30 2.89 1.88
CA LEU A 90 -25.10 3.94 2.52
C LEU A 90 -24.68 5.35 2.07
N ASP A 91 -23.39 5.55 1.82
CA ASP A 91 -22.82 6.76 1.23
C ASP A 91 -23.16 6.92 -0.28
N LYS A 92 -23.98 6.02 -0.84
CA LYS A 92 -24.42 6.01 -2.25
C LYS A 92 -23.26 5.99 -3.23
N ARG A 93 -22.22 5.21 -2.92
CA ARG A 93 -21.16 4.91 -3.87
C ARG A 93 -21.78 4.35 -5.16
N ASP A 94 -21.27 4.78 -6.31
CA ASP A 94 -21.63 4.29 -7.65
C ASP A 94 -20.41 3.76 -8.42
N LYS A 95 -19.22 4.22 -8.06
CA LYS A 95 -17.96 3.81 -8.69
C LYS A 95 -17.58 2.36 -8.33
N PRO A 96 -17.03 1.59 -9.29
CA PRO A 96 -16.50 0.26 -9.01
C PRO A 96 -15.43 0.27 -7.92
N LEU A 97 -15.40 -0.75 -7.07
CA LEU A 97 -14.32 -1.02 -6.12
C LEU A 97 -13.65 -2.35 -6.48
N LEU A 98 -12.33 -2.35 -6.64
CA LEU A 98 -11.55 -3.57 -6.73
C LEU A 98 -11.23 -4.07 -5.31
N VAL A 99 -11.53 -5.32 -4.99
CA VAL A 99 -11.08 -6.00 -3.77
C VAL A 99 -10.15 -7.12 -4.20
N ILE A 100 -8.92 -7.11 -3.72
CA ILE A 100 -7.87 -8.02 -4.17
C ILE A 100 -7.07 -8.58 -2.99
N GLY A 101 -6.67 -9.85 -3.06
CA GLY A 101 -5.87 -10.48 -2.03
C GLY A 101 -5.33 -11.87 -2.41
N PRO A 102 -4.45 -12.44 -1.60
CA PRO A 102 -3.79 -13.71 -1.89
C PRO A 102 -4.64 -14.95 -1.56
N THR A 103 -4.35 -16.04 -2.25
CA THR A 103 -4.78 -17.41 -1.92
C THR A 103 -3.72 -18.40 -2.43
N SER A 104 -3.90 -19.70 -2.24
CA SER A 104 -2.97 -20.71 -2.76
C SER A 104 -3.29 -21.13 -4.20
N GLY A 105 -2.29 -21.63 -4.92
CA GLY A 105 -2.48 -22.20 -6.26
C GLY A 105 -3.50 -23.36 -6.29
N GLU A 106 -3.53 -24.20 -5.26
CA GLU A 106 -4.49 -25.30 -5.12
C GLU A 106 -5.94 -24.81 -5.02
N VAL A 107 -6.16 -23.67 -4.33
CA VAL A 107 -7.46 -23.02 -4.29
C VAL A 107 -7.84 -22.50 -5.68
N LEU A 108 -6.91 -21.86 -6.39
CA LEU A 108 -7.18 -21.40 -7.75
C LEU A 108 -7.52 -22.56 -8.70
N ASP A 109 -6.79 -23.67 -8.63
CA ASP A 109 -7.05 -24.86 -9.44
C ASP A 109 -8.45 -25.43 -9.16
N SER A 110 -8.84 -25.45 -7.88
CA SER A 110 -10.17 -25.90 -7.46
C SER A 110 -11.27 -24.96 -7.98
N LEU A 111 -11.05 -23.66 -7.93
CA LEU A 111 -11.98 -22.65 -8.43
C LEU A 111 -12.16 -22.75 -9.95
N LEU A 112 -11.06 -22.81 -10.72
CA LEU A 112 -11.07 -22.87 -12.18
C LEU A 112 -11.70 -24.17 -12.71
N SER A 113 -11.46 -25.29 -12.03
CA SER A 113 -12.09 -26.57 -12.35
C SER A 113 -13.51 -26.73 -11.81
N ASN A 114 -14.03 -25.74 -11.07
CA ASN A 114 -15.30 -25.81 -10.36
C ASN A 114 -15.44 -27.06 -9.47
N SER A 115 -14.36 -27.42 -8.78
CA SER A 115 -14.31 -28.55 -7.86
C SER A 115 -14.35 -28.11 -6.39
N LYS A 116 -14.38 -29.09 -5.47
CA LYS A 116 -14.35 -28.83 -4.03
C LYS A 116 -13.00 -28.20 -3.66
N LEU A 117 -13.01 -27.23 -2.75
CA LEU A 117 -11.78 -26.65 -2.21
C LEU A 117 -10.89 -27.72 -1.56
N PRO A 118 -9.56 -27.52 -1.55
CA PRO A 118 -8.60 -28.48 -1.00
C PRO A 118 -8.91 -28.83 0.46
N GLU A 119 -8.66 -30.07 0.85
CA GLU A 119 -8.73 -30.46 2.26
C GLU A 119 -7.58 -29.83 3.05
N GLY A 120 -7.85 -29.34 4.26
CA GLY A 120 -6.82 -28.70 5.09
C GLY A 120 -6.52 -27.23 4.74
N ILE A 121 -7.28 -26.61 3.82
CA ILE A 121 -7.25 -25.16 3.62
C ILE A 121 -7.43 -24.42 4.96
N SER A 122 -6.63 -23.38 5.18
CA SER A 122 -6.77 -22.54 6.37
C SER A 122 -8.17 -21.92 6.43
N ASN A 123 -8.82 -21.96 7.59
CA ASN A 123 -10.10 -21.30 7.82
C ASN A 123 -10.04 -19.78 7.59
N SER A 124 -8.83 -19.21 7.66
CA SER A 124 -8.59 -17.81 7.40
C SER A 124 -8.42 -17.50 5.93
N ASP A 125 -8.32 -18.46 5.01
CA ASP A 125 -8.16 -18.17 3.58
C ASP A 125 -9.26 -17.22 3.08
N LEU A 126 -8.88 -16.23 2.27
CA LEU A 126 -9.79 -15.18 1.81
C LEU A 126 -10.99 -15.75 1.06
N ILE A 127 -10.86 -16.87 0.33
CA ILE A 127 -12.02 -17.46 -0.36
C ILE A 127 -13.14 -17.87 0.60
N ILE A 128 -12.81 -18.34 1.80
CA ILE A 128 -13.78 -18.79 2.81
C ILE A 128 -14.53 -17.58 3.36
N GLN A 129 -13.78 -16.53 3.69
CA GLN A 129 -14.36 -15.29 4.20
C GLN A 129 -15.22 -14.60 3.14
N TRP A 130 -14.76 -14.52 1.89
CA TRP A 130 -15.48 -13.83 0.82
C TRP A 130 -16.79 -14.54 0.51
N ARG A 131 -16.80 -15.88 0.42
CA ARG A 131 -18.05 -16.65 0.29
C ARG A 131 -19.02 -16.35 1.43
N SER A 132 -18.53 -16.24 2.66
CA SER A 132 -19.34 -15.90 3.83
C SER A 132 -19.88 -14.47 3.73
N TRP A 133 -19.06 -13.51 3.31
CA TRP A 133 -19.49 -12.13 3.11
C TRP A 133 -20.50 -11.98 1.97
N HIS A 134 -20.34 -12.73 0.88
CA HIS A 134 -21.30 -12.75 -0.23
C HIS A 134 -22.68 -13.22 0.23
N GLN A 135 -22.74 -14.25 1.09
CA GLN A 135 -24.00 -14.71 1.70
C GLN A 135 -24.63 -13.65 2.61
N LEU A 136 -23.81 -12.81 3.25
CA LEU A 136 -24.25 -11.70 4.09
C LEU A 136 -24.54 -10.40 3.32
N GLY A 137 -24.52 -10.42 1.98
CA GLY A 137 -24.86 -9.26 1.15
C GLY A 137 -23.66 -8.46 0.64
N GLY A 138 -22.44 -8.99 0.72
CA GLY A 138 -21.23 -8.39 0.13
C GLY A 138 -21.13 -8.51 -1.40
N THR A 139 -22.25 -8.61 -2.13
CA THR A 139 -22.24 -8.69 -3.60
C THR A 139 -22.60 -7.33 -4.23
N SER A 140 -22.20 -7.11 -5.49
CA SER A 140 -22.53 -5.87 -6.21
C SER A 140 -24.03 -5.57 -6.20
N LYS A 141 -24.85 -6.60 -6.39
CA LYS A 141 -26.31 -6.50 -6.39
C LYS A 141 -26.87 -6.00 -5.05
N GLN A 142 -26.35 -6.51 -3.94
CA GLN A 142 -26.84 -6.16 -2.60
C GLN A 142 -26.26 -4.83 -2.09
N LEU A 143 -25.00 -4.52 -2.44
CA LEU A 143 -24.34 -3.27 -2.08
C LEU A 143 -24.80 -2.08 -2.94
N GLY A 144 -25.38 -2.31 -4.11
CA GLY A 144 -25.85 -1.24 -5.00
C GLY A 144 -24.73 -0.52 -5.77
N PHE A 145 -23.50 -1.05 -5.76
CA PHE A 145 -22.38 -0.56 -6.57
C PHE A 145 -21.48 -1.72 -7.01
N PRO A 146 -20.73 -1.59 -8.12
CA PRO A 146 -19.90 -2.68 -8.61
C PRO A 146 -18.73 -3.00 -7.66
N VAL A 147 -18.59 -4.26 -7.28
CA VAL A 147 -17.43 -4.78 -6.54
C VAL A 147 -16.81 -5.91 -7.35
N ARG A 148 -15.52 -5.80 -7.64
CA ARG A 148 -14.72 -6.84 -8.30
C ARG A 148 -13.91 -7.57 -7.25
N TRP A 149 -14.06 -8.89 -7.15
CA TRP A 149 -13.40 -9.72 -6.14
C TRP A 149 -12.31 -10.56 -6.81
N VAL A 150 -11.04 -10.28 -6.54
CA VAL A 150 -9.91 -10.88 -7.26
C VAL A 150 -8.96 -11.61 -6.31
N LEU A 151 -8.82 -12.92 -6.48
CA LEU A 151 -7.86 -13.74 -5.72
C LEU A 151 -6.63 -14.04 -6.58
N GLY A 152 -5.47 -14.13 -5.95
CA GLY A 152 -4.24 -14.47 -6.65
C GLY A 152 -3.32 -15.41 -5.89
N ASP A 153 -2.70 -16.31 -6.63
CA ASP A 153 -1.50 -17.03 -6.21
C ASP A 153 -0.30 -16.14 -6.56
N ILE A 154 0.25 -15.51 -5.53
CA ILE A 154 1.24 -14.44 -5.66
C ILE A 154 2.57 -14.98 -6.17
N GLU A 155 2.94 -16.21 -5.79
CA GLU A 155 4.23 -16.79 -6.18
C GLU A 155 4.29 -17.14 -7.67
N ASN A 156 3.14 -17.52 -8.24
CA ASN A 156 3.04 -17.97 -9.63
C ASN A 156 2.36 -16.94 -10.57
N ASP A 157 2.04 -15.74 -10.07
CA ASP A 157 1.34 -14.67 -10.79
C ASP A 157 0.05 -15.13 -11.49
N ARG A 158 -0.74 -15.97 -10.81
CA ARG A 158 -2.03 -16.47 -11.29
C ARG A 158 -3.18 -15.77 -10.60
N TRP A 159 -4.22 -15.41 -11.35
CA TRP A 159 -5.30 -14.57 -10.85
C TRP A 159 -6.67 -15.02 -11.35
N VAL A 160 -7.66 -14.95 -10.47
CA VAL A 160 -9.07 -15.20 -10.82
C VAL A 160 -9.96 -14.09 -10.27
N GLU A 161 -10.99 -13.73 -11.02
CA GLU A 161 -12.09 -12.89 -10.55
C GLU A 161 -13.30 -13.75 -10.19
N LEU A 162 -13.80 -13.60 -8.97
CA LEU A 162 -15.01 -14.25 -8.50
C LEU A 162 -16.23 -13.46 -8.97
N LEU A 163 -17.21 -14.18 -9.52
CA LEU A 163 -18.49 -13.64 -9.97
C LEU A 163 -19.58 -14.20 -9.05
N PRO A 164 -19.82 -13.58 -7.87
CA PRO A 164 -20.73 -14.14 -6.86
C PRO A 164 -22.18 -14.22 -7.33
N ASP A 165 -22.62 -13.30 -8.19
CA ASP A 165 -24.00 -13.27 -8.69
C ASP A 165 -24.30 -14.43 -9.66
N SER A 166 -23.29 -14.97 -10.34
CA SER A 166 -23.39 -16.13 -11.24
C SER A 166 -22.78 -17.42 -10.67
N ASN A 167 -22.21 -17.34 -9.46
CA ASN A 167 -21.44 -18.43 -8.83
C ASN A 167 -20.39 -19.05 -9.76
N SER A 168 -19.64 -18.20 -10.46
CA SER A 168 -18.59 -18.61 -11.41
C SER A 168 -17.29 -17.85 -11.16
N VAL A 169 -16.21 -18.29 -11.81
CA VAL A 169 -14.91 -17.61 -11.76
C VAL A 169 -14.41 -17.32 -13.17
N LEU A 170 -13.63 -16.25 -13.30
CA LEU A 170 -12.98 -15.85 -14.55
C LEU A 170 -11.47 -15.87 -14.34
N GLU A 171 -10.73 -16.62 -15.15
CA GLU A 171 -9.27 -16.54 -15.17
C GLU A 171 -8.82 -15.20 -15.76
N LEU A 172 -7.82 -14.58 -15.13
CA LEU A 172 -7.23 -13.33 -15.57
C LEU A 172 -5.80 -13.57 -16.05
N GLU A 173 -5.41 -12.94 -17.15
CA GLU A 173 -4.03 -13.02 -17.68
C GLU A 173 -2.98 -12.45 -16.72
N LYS A 174 -3.37 -11.53 -15.83
CA LYS A 174 -2.50 -10.87 -14.84
C LYS A 174 -3.33 -10.15 -13.79
N MET A 175 -2.68 -9.72 -12.71
CA MET A 175 -3.27 -8.85 -11.69
C MET A 175 -3.89 -7.58 -12.32
N PRO A 176 -5.19 -7.32 -12.11
CA PRO A 176 -5.81 -6.09 -12.58
C PRO A 176 -5.35 -4.87 -11.77
N GLN A 177 -5.21 -3.72 -12.45
CA GLN A 177 -4.99 -2.43 -11.80
C GLN A 177 -6.33 -1.70 -11.60
N PRO A 178 -6.43 -0.76 -10.63
CA PRO A 178 -7.64 0.01 -10.45
C PRO A 178 -7.95 0.87 -11.69
N LYS A 179 -9.22 1.01 -12.03
CA LYS A 179 -9.63 1.70 -13.27
C LYS A 179 -9.22 3.17 -13.22
N GLY A 180 -8.52 3.63 -14.25
CA GLY A 180 -8.11 5.03 -14.39
C GLY A 180 -6.75 5.35 -13.80
N TRP A 181 -6.08 4.40 -13.16
CA TRP A 181 -4.70 4.58 -12.70
C TRP A 181 -3.74 4.55 -13.89
N SER A 182 -3.04 5.66 -14.13
CA SER A 182 -2.07 5.79 -15.23
C SER A 182 -0.67 6.09 -14.75
N GLU A 183 -0.49 6.78 -13.62
CA GLU A 183 0.82 7.24 -13.16
C GLU A 183 1.46 6.29 -12.15
N ASN A 184 0.63 5.51 -11.45
CA ASN A 184 1.04 4.63 -10.37
C ASN A 184 0.60 3.18 -10.65
N LYS A 185 1.31 2.23 -10.04
CA LYS A 185 1.04 0.80 -10.14
C LYS A 185 1.08 0.17 -8.76
N ILE A 186 0.25 -0.86 -8.59
CA ILE A 186 0.21 -1.72 -7.41
C ILE A 186 0.69 -3.10 -7.83
N LYS A 187 1.59 -3.69 -7.05
CA LYS A 187 2.04 -5.07 -7.21
C LYS A 187 2.07 -5.77 -5.85
N PRO A 188 1.69 -7.05 -5.75
CA PRO A 188 1.96 -7.83 -4.57
C PRO A 188 3.44 -8.23 -4.54
N LEU A 189 3.96 -8.44 -3.33
CA LEU A 189 5.25 -9.03 -3.06
C LEU A 189 5.01 -10.27 -2.20
N ALA A 190 5.50 -11.44 -2.64
CA ALA A 190 5.35 -12.66 -1.86
C ALA A 190 5.99 -12.52 -0.47
N THR A 191 5.22 -12.84 0.57
CA THR A 191 5.68 -12.83 1.96
C THR A 191 5.58 -14.21 2.58
N ASN A 192 6.10 -14.38 3.80
CA ASN A 192 6.12 -15.66 4.49
C ASN A 192 5.32 -15.57 5.78
N HIS A 193 4.13 -16.17 5.78
CA HIS A 193 3.22 -16.18 6.92
C HIS A 193 2.44 -17.51 7.02
N THR A 194 1.63 -17.68 8.06
CA THR A 194 0.94 -18.96 8.35
C THR A 194 -0.21 -19.29 7.39
N VAL A 195 -0.63 -18.32 6.58
CA VAL A 195 -1.66 -18.43 5.54
C VAL A 195 -1.15 -17.72 4.29
N PRO A 196 -1.76 -17.92 3.10
CA PRO A 196 -1.37 -17.17 1.91
C PRO A 196 -1.33 -15.66 2.19
N SER A 197 -0.19 -15.05 1.93
CA SER A 197 0.09 -13.66 2.29
C SER A 197 0.94 -12.93 1.25
N CYS A 198 0.81 -11.61 1.24
CA CYS A 198 1.68 -10.72 0.47
C CYS A 198 1.82 -9.35 1.12
N GLY A 199 2.93 -8.68 0.82
CA GLY A 199 3.06 -7.24 0.95
C GLY A 199 2.55 -6.51 -0.29
N TRP A 200 2.18 -5.24 -0.15
CA TRP A 200 1.72 -4.40 -1.26
C TRP A 200 2.75 -3.33 -1.60
N HIS A 201 3.23 -3.36 -2.83
CA HIS A 201 4.16 -2.40 -3.41
C HIS A 201 3.43 -1.41 -4.31
N PHE A 202 3.55 -0.13 -3.97
CA PHE A 202 3.06 1.00 -4.73
C PHE A 202 4.24 1.71 -5.39
N SER A 203 4.20 1.83 -6.71
CA SER A 203 5.27 2.49 -7.48
C SER A 203 4.72 3.54 -8.43
N SER A 204 5.46 4.63 -8.61
CA SER A 204 5.17 5.63 -9.65
C SER A 204 5.97 5.33 -10.93
N LYS A 205 5.51 5.82 -12.09
CA LYS A 205 6.26 5.71 -13.35
C LYS A 205 7.56 6.54 -13.40
N GLY A 206 7.84 7.33 -12.37
CA GLY A 206 8.79 8.45 -12.45
C GLY A 206 8.24 9.58 -13.31
N LYS A 207 8.72 10.81 -13.08
CA LYS A 207 8.35 11.97 -13.91
C LYS A 207 9.60 12.63 -14.43
N LYS A 208 9.56 13.03 -15.71
CA LYS A 208 10.62 13.88 -16.27
C LYS A 208 10.69 15.18 -15.47
N GLY A 209 11.89 15.73 -15.33
CA GLY A 209 12.10 16.95 -14.57
C GLY A 209 11.26 18.10 -15.09
N LYS A 210 10.94 19.06 -14.21
CA LYS A 210 10.09 20.20 -14.58
C LYS A 210 10.74 21.00 -15.72
N PHE A 211 9.95 21.31 -16.74
CA PHE A 211 10.42 22.17 -17.83
C PHE A 211 10.64 23.60 -17.33
N ASP A 212 11.82 24.16 -17.62
CA ASP A 212 12.19 25.53 -17.27
C ASP A 212 11.54 26.53 -18.23
N ARG A 213 10.31 26.92 -17.88
CA ARG A 213 9.53 27.90 -18.65
C ARG A 213 10.15 29.30 -18.62
N LEU A 214 10.89 29.64 -17.56
CA LEU A 214 11.52 30.96 -17.43
C LEU A 214 12.67 31.09 -18.40
N ARG A 215 13.61 30.12 -18.41
CA ARG A 215 14.70 30.06 -19.39
C ARG A 215 14.19 30.07 -20.83
N ALA A 216 13.12 29.31 -21.10
CA ALA A 216 12.50 29.30 -22.42
C ALA A 216 11.89 30.65 -22.84
N ALA A 217 11.34 31.40 -21.87
CA ALA A 217 10.80 32.74 -22.10
C ALA A 217 11.91 33.79 -22.31
N GLU A 218 13.00 33.70 -21.53
CA GLU A 218 14.19 34.57 -21.67
C GLU A 218 14.81 34.47 -23.06
N LEU A 219 14.87 33.26 -23.63
CA LEU A 219 15.36 33.01 -24.98
C LEU A 219 14.33 33.27 -26.08
N LYS A 220 13.14 33.79 -25.72
CA LYS A 220 12.04 34.15 -26.64
C LYS A 220 11.66 33.02 -27.60
N LEU A 221 11.67 31.79 -27.11
CA LEU A 221 11.39 30.60 -27.92
C LEU A 221 9.92 30.57 -28.38
N THR A 222 9.73 30.16 -29.63
CA THR A 222 8.38 29.92 -30.19
C THR A 222 7.65 28.80 -29.44
N GLU A 223 6.32 28.70 -29.61
CA GLU A 223 5.55 27.59 -29.00
C GLU A 223 6.01 26.22 -29.51
N THR A 224 6.33 26.11 -30.80
CA THR A 224 6.89 24.90 -31.41
C THR A 224 8.22 24.50 -30.79
N GLN A 225 9.16 25.44 -30.66
CA GLN A 225 10.46 25.18 -30.02
C GLN A 225 10.29 24.78 -28.55
N ARG A 226 9.39 25.45 -27.81
CA ARG A 226 9.08 25.10 -26.42
C ARG A 226 8.49 23.69 -26.31
N ALA A 227 7.57 23.33 -27.20
CA ALA A 227 6.98 21.99 -27.23
C ALA A 227 8.01 20.90 -27.55
N GLY A 228 8.91 21.15 -28.51
CA GLY A 228 10.02 20.24 -28.85
C GLY A 228 10.97 20.02 -27.67
N LEU A 229 11.51 21.09 -27.07
CA LEU A 229 12.38 20.99 -25.88
C LEU A 229 11.64 20.31 -24.72
N ALA A 230 10.35 20.58 -24.54
CA ALA A 230 9.55 19.95 -23.50
C ALA A 230 9.31 18.44 -23.73
N LYS A 231 9.40 17.96 -24.96
CA LYS A 231 9.38 16.52 -25.28
C LYS A 231 10.74 15.85 -25.10
N GLY A 232 11.82 16.64 -25.07
CA GLY A 232 13.20 16.15 -25.03
C GLY A 232 13.89 16.24 -26.39
N GLU A 233 13.36 17.03 -27.33
CA GLU A 233 13.92 17.20 -28.67
C GLU A 233 14.74 18.49 -28.72
N ASP A 234 16.02 18.39 -29.05
CA ASP A 234 16.90 19.55 -29.26
C ASP A 234 16.36 20.45 -30.37
N GLN A 235 16.55 21.77 -30.22
CA GLN A 235 16.02 22.76 -31.16
C GLN A 235 17.11 23.63 -31.74
N THR A 236 17.08 23.86 -33.05
CA THR A 236 17.97 24.82 -33.71
C THR A 236 17.25 26.16 -33.89
N LEU A 237 17.90 27.24 -33.47
CA LEU A 237 17.44 28.61 -33.65
C LEU A 237 17.76 29.12 -35.06
N ALA A 238 17.12 30.22 -35.46
CA ALA A 238 17.31 30.83 -36.77
C ALA A 238 18.73 31.35 -37.03
N ASP A 239 19.49 31.65 -35.97
CA ASP A 239 20.91 32.04 -36.02
C ASP A 239 21.87 30.83 -36.09
N GLY A 240 21.33 29.61 -36.17
CA GLY A 240 22.09 28.36 -36.21
C GLY A 240 22.48 27.81 -34.82
N LYS A 241 22.15 28.51 -33.72
CA LYS A 241 22.44 28.02 -32.38
C LYS A 241 21.56 26.81 -32.04
N MET A 242 22.19 25.71 -31.62
CA MET A 242 21.49 24.52 -31.12
C MET A 242 21.23 24.64 -29.61
N LEU A 243 20.01 24.32 -29.20
CA LEU A 243 19.57 24.28 -27.81
C LEU A 243 19.33 22.82 -27.42
N SER A 244 20.07 22.33 -26.45
CA SER A 244 19.86 21.00 -25.89
C SER A 244 18.60 20.99 -25.02
N ALA A 245 17.70 20.03 -25.23
CA ALA A 245 16.48 19.88 -24.45
C ALA A 245 16.76 19.61 -22.96
N SER A 246 17.90 18.98 -22.66
CA SER A 246 18.30 18.70 -21.28
C SER A 246 18.60 19.99 -20.49
N GLU A 247 19.01 21.07 -21.14
CA GLU A 247 19.27 22.36 -20.48
C GLU A 247 18.00 23.08 -20.02
N PHE A 248 16.84 22.68 -20.53
CA PHE A 248 15.52 23.24 -20.19
C PHE A 248 14.74 22.33 -19.26
N ARG A 249 15.42 21.35 -18.64
CA ARG A 249 14.81 20.37 -17.77
C ARG A 249 15.51 20.40 -16.41
N GLY A 250 14.72 20.44 -15.35
CA GLY A 250 15.21 20.08 -14.02
C GLY A 250 15.58 18.60 -13.95
N PRO A 251 16.12 18.12 -12.81
CA PRO A 251 16.38 16.70 -12.62
C PRO A 251 15.06 15.90 -12.69
N ASP A 252 15.13 14.72 -13.30
CA ASP A 252 14.02 13.77 -13.28
C ASP A 252 13.71 13.35 -11.85
N SER A 253 12.43 13.32 -11.50
CA SER A 253 11.99 12.65 -10.28
C SER A 253 11.97 11.16 -10.56
N GLY A 254 12.83 10.41 -9.87
CA GLY A 254 12.90 8.97 -9.97
C GLY A 254 11.59 8.28 -9.58
N VAL A 255 11.52 6.97 -9.86
CA VAL A 255 10.41 6.12 -9.41
C VAL A 255 10.29 6.19 -7.90
N LEU A 256 9.09 6.54 -7.43
CA LEU A 256 8.74 6.41 -6.02
C LEU A 256 8.32 4.97 -5.76
N SER A 257 8.73 4.42 -4.62
CA SER A 257 8.54 3.02 -4.22
C SER A 257 8.13 2.97 -2.75
N VAL A 258 6.93 2.48 -2.47
CA VAL A 258 6.37 2.37 -1.12
C VAL A 258 5.88 0.95 -0.92
N VAL A 259 6.24 0.33 0.21
CA VAL A 259 5.84 -1.04 0.54
C VAL A 259 5.16 -1.07 1.90
N LEU A 260 4.01 -1.74 1.97
CA LEU A 260 3.38 -2.17 3.21
C LEU A 260 3.52 -3.69 3.28
N SER A 261 4.27 -4.21 4.26
CA SER A 261 4.66 -5.62 4.30
C SER A 261 3.50 -6.59 4.52
N GLY A 262 2.43 -6.15 5.20
CA GLY A 262 1.54 -7.09 5.88
C GLY A 262 2.28 -7.88 6.96
N ASP A 263 1.68 -8.99 7.38
CA ASP A 263 2.30 -9.91 8.33
C ASP A 263 3.25 -10.85 7.60
N THR A 264 4.48 -10.94 8.13
CA THR A 264 5.54 -11.73 7.53
C THR A 264 6.69 -11.96 8.49
N SER A 265 7.35 -13.12 8.34
CA SER A 265 8.71 -13.29 8.85
C SER A 265 9.65 -12.29 8.19
N GLU A 266 10.72 -11.94 8.90
CA GLU A 266 11.75 -11.06 8.36
C GLU A 266 12.38 -11.64 7.08
N MET A 267 13.02 -10.79 6.29
CA MET A 267 13.79 -11.16 5.11
C MET A 267 12.99 -11.92 4.03
N SER A 268 11.67 -11.70 3.97
CA SER A 268 10.83 -12.29 2.93
C SER A 268 11.32 -11.93 1.53
N LYS A 269 11.40 -12.93 0.64
CA LYS A 269 12.04 -12.80 -0.68
C LYS A 269 11.38 -11.74 -1.55
N GLY A 270 10.06 -11.59 -1.47
CA GLY A 270 9.34 -10.57 -2.24
C GLY A 270 9.79 -9.15 -1.87
N ILE A 271 10.08 -8.88 -0.60
CA ILE A 271 10.53 -7.56 -0.14
C ILE A 271 12.03 -7.38 -0.35
N THR A 272 12.84 -8.40 -0.01
CA THR A 272 14.31 -8.31 -0.07
C THR A 272 14.90 -8.38 -1.48
N SER A 273 14.11 -8.80 -2.47
CA SER A 273 14.50 -8.74 -3.90
C SER A 273 14.39 -7.35 -4.52
N MET A 274 13.87 -6.36 -3.78
CA MET A 274 13.81 -4.97 -4.23
C MET A 274 15.18 -4.30 -4.13
N GLU A 275 15.49 -3.46 -5.12
CA GLU A 275 16.76 -2.70 -5.16
C GLU A 275 16.63 -1.27 -4.63
N ASN A 276 15.40 -0.74 -4.52
CA ASN A 276 15.14 0.62 -4.07
C ASN A 276 13.72 0.73 -3.49
N CYS A 277 13.63 1.15 -2.23
CA CYS A 277 12.38 1.39 -1.53
C CYS A 277 12.45 2.77 -0.86
N ASN A 278 11.53 3.70 -1.15
CA ASN A 278 11.50 4.96 -0.43
C ASN A 278 11.03 4.73 1.01
N VAL A 279 9.89 4.06 1.18
CA VAL A 279 9.30 3.79 2.49
C VAL A 279 8.92 2.33 2.59
N LEU A 280 9.46 1.65 3.60
CA LEU A 280 9.04 0.33 4.01
C LEU A 280 8.25 0.46 5.32
N VAL A 281 6.94 0.27 5.27
CA VAL A 281 6.11 0.06 6.45
C VAL A 281 6.11 -1.43 6.75
N HIS A 282 6.79 -1.83 7.83
CA HIS A 282 7.03 -3.22 8.14
C HIS A 282 6.43 -3.60 9.50
N GLU A 283 5.87 -4.81 9.58
CA GLU A 283 5.47 -5.38 10.86
C GLU A 283 6.69 -5.56 11.78
N SER A 284 6.48 -5.33 13.06
CA SER A 284 7.45 -5.55 14.12
C SER A 284 6.71 -6.03 15.36
N THR A 285 6.13 -7.22 15.25
CA THR A 285 5.28 -7.78 16.31
C THR A 285 6.06 -8.00 17.60
N PHE A 286 7.35 -8.33 17.49
CA PHE A 286 8.19 -8.75 18.60
C PHE A 286 9.43 -7.88 18.81
N LEU A 287 9.96 -7.88 20.04
CA LEU A 287 11.32 -7.45 20.34
C LEU A 287 12.31 -8.60 20.08
N GLU A 288 13.60 -8.29 19.97
CA GLU A 288 14.64 -9.26 19.59
C GLU A 288 14.75 -10.46 20.54
N GLU A 289 14.51 -10.26 21.84
CA GLU A 289 14.51 -11.34 22.82
C GLU A 289 13.38 -12.37 22.59
N TRP A 290 12.39 -12.05 21.75
CA TRP A 290 11.32 -12.95 21.31
C TRP A 290 11.50 -13.45 19.87
N SER A 291 12.71 -13.37 19.31
CA SER A 291 13.02 -13.80 17.93
C SER A 291 12.61 -15.24 17.60
N GLU A 292 12.78 -16.18 18.53
CA GLU A 292 12.31 -17.57 18.33
C GLU A 292 10.78 -17.64 18.20
N HIS A 293 10.05 -16.83 18.98
CA HIS A 293 8.60 -16.74 18.86
C HIS A 293 8.20 -16.09 17.54
N ALA A 294 8.87 -15.00 17.15
CA ALA A 294 8.65 -14.35 15.85
C ALA A 294 8.81 -15.36 14.71
N LYS A 295 9.86 -16.19 14.73
CA LYS A 295 10.08 -17.25 13.75
C LYS A 295 8.97 -18.31 13.77
N ASN A 296 8.56 -18.78 14.95
CA ASN A 296 7.55 -19.83 15.07
C ASN A 296 6.16 -19.39 14.60
N TYR A 297 5.81 -18.11 14.80
CA TYR A 297 4.54 -17.55 14.35
C TYR A 297 4.65 -16.82 12.99
N LEU A 298 5.80 -16.90 12.31
CA LEU A 298 6.07 -16.26 11.02
C LEU A 298 5.79 -14.75 11.02
N HIS A 299 6.32 -14.08 12.03
CA HIS A 299 6.33 -12.63 12.25
C HIS A 299 7.77 -12.10 12.34
N SER A 300 7.90 -10.78 12.47
CA SER A 300 9.19 -10.10 12.54
C SER A 300 9.48 -9.49 13.91
N THR A 301 10.78 -9.42 14.25
CA THR A 301 11.26 -8.56 15.34
C THR A 301 11.56 -7.15 14.81
N ALA A 302 11.71 -6.18 15.71
CA ALA A 302 12.18 -4.83 15.33
C ALA A 302 13.55 -4.87 14.62
N SER A 303 14.49 -5.68 15.09
CA SER A 303 15.78 -5.88 14.42
C SER A 303 15.63 -6.56 13.06
N GLY A 304 14.70 -7.53 12.95
CA GLY A 304 14.44 -8.22 11.68
C GLY A 304 13.80 -7.31 10.63
N ALA A 305 12.91 -6.41 11.05
CA ALA A 305 12.39 -5.35 10.19
C ALA A 305 13.52 -4.43 9.69
N ALA A 306 14.48 -4.07 10.55
CA ALA A 306 15.66 -3.29 10.18
C ALA A 306 16.58 -4.01 9.18
N ARG A 307 16.85 -5.30 9.37
CA ARG A 307 17.60 -6.12 8.41
C ARG A 307 16.90 -6.19 7.05
N THR A 308 15.57 -6.33 7.05
CA THR A 308 14.73 -6.35 5.84
C THR A 308 14.78 -4.99 5.12
N ALA A 309 14.77 -3.88 5.87
CA ALA A 309 14.91 -2.54 5.31
C ALA A 309 16.26 -2.31 4.62
N LEU A 310 17.36 -2.77 5.22
CA LEU A 310 18.69 -2.71 4.59
C LEU A 310 18.73 -3.51 3.29
N SER A 311 18.20 -4.74 3.31
CA SER A 311 18.23 -5.63 2.15
C SER A 311 17.36 -5.15 0.99
N SER A 312 16.27 -4.42 1.26
CA SER A 312 15.34 -3.90 0.25
C SER A 312 15.73 -2.51 -0.29
N GLY A 313 16.85 -1.95 0.18
CA GLY A 313 17.27 -0.60 -0.16
C GLY A 313 16.30 0.48 0.34
N ALA A 314 15.68 0.27 1.51
CA ALA A 314 14.73 1.20 2.09
C ALA A 314 15.41 2.50 2.55
N LYS A 315 14.85 3.66 2.21
CA LYS A 315 15.33 4.96 2.68
C LYS A 315 14.73 5.33 4.04
N HIS A 316 13.53 4.84 4.34
CA HIS A 316 12.86 5.02 5.63
C HIS A 316 12.12 3.73 6.00
N LEU A 317 12.47 3.15 7.15
CA LEU A 317 11.74 2.07 7.81
C LEU A 317 10.74 2.64 8.82
N VAL A 318 9.48 2.23 8.69
CA VAL A 318 8.40 2.57 9.62
C VAL A 318 7.89 1.28 10.26
N LEU A 319 8.10 1.16 11.57
CA LEU A 319 7.66 0.02 12.36
C LEU A 319 6.16 0.11 12.67
N THR A 320 5.44 -1.00 12.58
CA THR A 320 4.01 -1.10 12.91
C THR A 320 3.64 -2.50 13.40
N HIS A 321 2.35 -2.78 13.58
CA HIS A 321 1.81 -4.10 13.93
C HIS A 321 2.42 -4.66 15.22
N PHE A 322 2.40 -3.86 16.27
CA PHE A 322 3.03 -4.16 17.54
C PHE A 322 2.22 -5.19 18.33
N GLY A 323 2.90 -6.19 18.89
CA GLY A 323 2.28 -7.14 19.81
C GLY A 323 1.66 -6.43 21.01
N ALA A 324 0.55 -6.96 21.54
CA ALA A 324 -0.21 -6.32 22.63
C ALA A 324 0.58 -6.10 23.95
N ARG A 325 1.79 -6.70 24.09
CA ARG A 325 2.68 -6.50 25.24
C ARG A 325 3.54 -5.22 25.12
N ILE A 326 3.63 -4.66 23.92
CA ILE A 326 4.43 -3.48 23.61
C ILE A 326 3.64 -2.22 23.98
N LYS A 327 3.98 -1.60 25.11
CA LYS A 327 3.31 -0.40 25.61
C LYS A 327 3.87 0.90 25.02
N GLY A 328 5.16 0.90 24.70
CA GLY A 328 5.90 1.98 24.07
C GLY A 328 6.85 1.41 23.01
N THR A 329 7.30 2.24 22.08
CA THR A 329 8.11 1.82 20.92
C THR A 329 9.59 2.15 21.07
N GLU A 330 10.01 2.68 22.23
CA GLU A 330 11.38 3.12 22.51
C GLU A 330 12.38 1.97 22.37
N ASP A 331 12.08 0.81 22.97
CA ASP A 331 12.94 -0.38 22.90
C ASP A 331 13.01 -0.94 21.47
N MET A 332 11.89 -0.93 20.75
CA MET A 332 11.85 -1.36 19.35
C MET A 332 12.69 -0.47 18.46
N LEU A 333 12.56 0.85 18.63
CA LEU A 333 13.37 1.84 17.91
C LEU A 333 14.85 1.67 18.25
N SER A 334 15.18 1.44 19.52
CA SER A 334 16.56 1.20 19.96
C SER A 334 17.16 -0.04 19.29
N GLN A 335 16.45 -1.17 19.31
CA GLN A 335 16.89 -2.43 18.69
C GLN A 335 17.04 -2.31 17.17
N ALA A 336 16.05 -1.75 16.48
CA ALA A 336 16.12 -1.50 15.05
C ALA A 336 17.27 -0.55 14.71
N LYS A 337 17.47 0.53 15.47
CA LYS A 337 18.55 1.50 15.26
C LYS A 337 19.94 0.88 15.38
N GLN A 338 20.13 -0.11 16.26
CA GLN A 338 21.41 -0.83 16.36
C GLN A 338 21.77 -1.55 15.07
N GLN A 339 20.78 -2.11 14.36
CA GLN A 339 21.01 -2.74 13.05
C GLN A 339 21.30 -1.71 11.95
N LEU A 340 20.84 -0.47 12.11
CA LEU A 340 20.93 0.60 11.11
C LEU A 340 22.13 1.54 11.31
N VAL A 341 23.05 1.26 12.25
CA VAL A 341 24.11 2.18 12.69
C VAL A 341 25.00 2.71 11.55
N ASP A 342 25.35 1.86 10.59
CA ASP A 342 26.21 2.21 9.45
C ASP A 342 25.40 2.54 8.18
N SER A 343 24.10 2.80 8.34
CA SER A 343 23.17 3.03 7.23
C SER A 343 22.60 4.44 7.25
N GLN A 344 22.10 4.89 6.10
CA GLN A 344 21.35 6.14 5.97
C GLN A 344 19.83 5.93 6.10
N VAL A 345 19.39 4.74 6.52
CA VAL A 345 17.97 4.42 6.63
C VAL A 345 17.38 5.20 7.80
N ALA A 346 16.42 6.10 7.50
CA ALA A 346 15.64 6.75 8.53
C ALA A 346 14.72 5.72 9.23
N LEU A 347 14.45 5.93 10.52
CA LEU A 347 13.68 5.00 11.32
C LEU A 347 12.62 5.75 12.11
N SER A 348 11.39 5.24 12.09
CA SER A 348 10.30 5.67 12.97
C SER A 348 9.38 4.51 13.34
N ALA A 349 8.52 4.74 14.33
CA ALA A 349 7.45 3.84 14.72
C ALA A 349 6.11 4.54 14.51
N ALA A 350 5.15 3.85 13.90
CA ALA A 350 3.84 4.40 13.61
C ALA A 350 2.94 4.43 14.86
N SER A 351 2.03 5.39 14.86
CA SER A 351 0.86 5.48 15.74
C SER A 351 -0.42 5.62 14.91
N ASP A 352 -1.55 5.30 15.53
CA ASP A 352 -2.85 5.36 14.87
C ASP A 352 -3.21 6.82 14.49
N GLY A 353 -3.32 7.09 13.19
CA GLY A 353 -3.59 8.41 12.62
C GLY A 353 -2.40 9.07 11.95
N ASP A 354 -1.21 8.50 12.10
CA ASP A 354 0.02 9.02 11.50
C ASP A 354 -0.03 8.99 9.98
N ARG A 355 0.83 9.82 9.38
CA ARG A 355 0.95 9.98 7.93
C ARG A 355 2.40 9.95 7.50
N ILE A 356 2.73 9.15 6.50
CA ILE A 356 4.06 9.12 5.91
C ILE A 356 3.94 9.64 4.48
N GLN A 357 4.44 10.85 4.27
CA GLN A 357 4.37 11.53 2.99
C GLN A 357 5.69 11.37 2.22
N VAL A 358 5.61 10.80 1.02
CA VAL A 358 6.69 10.76 0.03
C VAL A 358 6.35 11.77 -1.06
N SER A 359 7.06 12.88 -1.12
CA SER A 359 6.87 13.90 -2.16
C SER A 359 7.37 13.44 -3.53
N ASP A 360 7.00 14.17 -4.60
CA ASP A 360 7.49 13.89 -5.95
C ASP A 360 9.03 13.96 -6.07
N SER A 361 9.73 14.71 -5.20
CA SER A 361 11.21 14.71 -5.18
C SER A 361 11.82 13.52 -4.44
N GLY A 362 10.99 12.64 -3.88
CA GLY A 362 11.43 11.53 -3.03
C GLY A 362 11.75 11.94 -1.59
N LYS A 363 11.54 13.21 -1.20
CA LYS A 363 11.61 13.62 0.22
C LYS A 363 10.50 12.93 1.00
N ILE A 364 10.88 12.31 2.12
CA ILE A 364 9.99 11.59 3.02
C ILE A 364 9.77 12.44 4.27
N THR A 365 8.55 12.46 4.80
CA THR A 365 8.21 13.17 6.04
C THR A 365 7.19 12.34 6.81
N HIS A 366 7.50 12.02 8.06
CA HIS A 366 6.58 11.36 8.97
C HIS A 366 5.84 12.43 9.80
N HIS A 367 4.54 12.48 9.62
CA HIS A 367 3.61 13.38 10.29
C HIS A 367 2.91 12.61 11.40
N TYR A 368 3.27 12.88 12.65
CA TYR A 368 2.69 12.24 13.83
C TYR A 368 1.39 12.92 14.20
N TRP A 369 0.34 12.15 14.47
CA TRP A 369 -0.94 12.69 14.90
C TRP A 369 -0.93 13.06 16.40
N GLY A 370 -1.22 14.33 16.71
CA GLY A 370 -1.52 14.83 18.05
C GLY A 370 -2.96 15.35 18.18
N GLU A 371 -3.34 15.83 19.36
CA GLU A 371 -4.70 16.34 19.61
C GLU A 371 -5.07 17.56 18.74
N GLU A 372 -4.07 18.38 18.40
CA GLU A 372 -4.24 19.64 17.66
C GLU A 372 -3.81 19.56 16.18
N GLY A 373 -3.55 18.35 15.67
CA GLY A 373 -3.14 18.14 14.28
C GLY A 373 -1.85 17.34 14.13
N TRP A 374 -1.27 17.37 12.92
CA TRP A 374 -0.02 16.67 12.62
C TRP A 374 1.22 17.54 12.87
N PHE A 375 2.27 16.92 13.40
CA PHE A 375 3.60 17.53 13.57
C PHE A 375 4.70 16.63 12.99
N ASN A 376 5.87 17.21 12.70
CA ASN A 376 7.02 16.51 12.08
C ASN A 376 8.09 16.14 13.08
#